data_AF-A0A094GPV5-F1
#
_entry.id   AF-A0A094GPV5-F1
#
_cell.length_a   1.000
_cell.length_b   1.000
_cell.length_c   1.000
_cell.angle_alpha   90.00
_cell.angle_beta   90.00
_cell.angle_gamma   90.00
#
_symmetry.space_group_name_H-M   'P 1'
#
loop_
_entity.id
_entity.type
_entity.pdbx_description
1 polymer ?
#
loop_
_entity_poly.entity_id
_entity_poly.type
_entity_poly.pdbx_seq_one_letter_code
_entity_poly.pdbx_strand_id
1 'polypeptide(L)'
;QGQGGAQAIEDGLALGLLLTGATPETLQSRLALYEGLRLNRASAIQHFSNAGQDEPEKIREAAGKYMDADKVPKNPEEFFEFNFGYDVIHDAKLALQKEVPGWEVPGNFFESEPGRGTYP
;
A
#
# COMPACT_ATOMS: atom_id res chain seq x y z
N GLN A 1 -14.27 6.13 6.90
CA GLN A 1 -12.96 5.53 7.28
C GLN A 1 -11.82 6.55 7.39
N GLY A 2 -11.92 7.78 6.84
CA GLY A 2 -10.80 8.75 6.89
C GLY A 2 -9.60 8.38 6.00
N GLN A 3 -9.75 7.34 5.17
CA GLN A 3 -8.66 6.72 4.42
C GLN A 3 -8.14 7.59 3.26
N GLY A 4 -8.89 8.58 2.78
CA GLY A 4 -8.39 9.46 1.71
C GLY A 4 -7.09 10.18 2.07
N GLY A 5 -6.99 10.71 3.30
CA GLY A 5 -5.77 11.34 3.80
C GLY A 5 -4.65 10.33 4.09
N ALA A 6 -4.99 9.18 4.67
CA ALA A 6 -4.01 8.12 4.94
C ALA A 6 -3.39 7.57 3.65
N GLN A 7 -4.20 7.34 2.61
CA GLN A 7 -3.72 6.89 1.30
C GLN A 7 -2.78 7.92 0.66
N ALA A 8 -3.07 9.22 0.77
CA ALA A 8 -2.17 10.25 0.25
C ALA A 8 -0.80 10.28 0.97
N ILE A 9 -0.79 9.99 2.28
CA ILE A 9 0.47 9.84 3.05
C ILE A 9 1.22 8.58 2.60
N GLU A 10 0.53 7.45 2.44
CA GLU A 10 1.11 6.21 1.90
C GLU A 10 1.71 6.43 0.51
N ASP A 11 1.02 7.17 -0.37
CA ASP A 11 1.48 7.49 -1.72
C ASP A 11 2.75 8.35 -1.72
N GLY A 12 2.78 9.41 -0.92
CA GLY A 12 3.97 10.28 -0.80
C GLY A 12 5.19 9.51 -0.28
N LEU A 13 4.96 8.63 0.69
CA LEU A 13 6.00 7.78 1.28
C LEU A 13 6.55 6.75 0.27
N ALA A 14 5.65 6.02 -0.40
CA ALA A 14 6.02 5.05 -1.43
C ALA A 14 6.80 5.70 -2.57
N LEU A 15 6.30 6.84 -3.08
CA LEU A 15 6.96 7.56 -4.16
C LEU A 15 8.35 8.07 -3.75
N GLY A 16 8.48 8.64 -2.56
CA GLY A 16 9.78 9.10 -2.03
C GLY A 16 10.81 7.99 -1.91
N LEU A 17 10.41 6.83 -1.39
CA LEU A 17 11.29 5.66 -1.28
C LEU A 17 11.68 5.12 -2.65
N LEU A 18 10.72 4.88 -3.54
CA LEU A 18 10.96 4.31 -4.87
C LEU A 18 11.81 5.20 -5.78
N LEU A 19 11.77 6.52 -5.58
CA LEU A 19 12.59 7.49 -6.32
C LEU A 19 13.97 7.72 -5.69
N THR A 20 14.32 7.07 -4.58
CA THR A 20 15.63 7.21 -3.96
C THR A 20 16.73 6.76 -4.93
N GLY A 21 17.63 7.67 -5.28
CA GLY A 21 18.73 7.41 -6.22
C GLY A 21 18.28 7.20 -7.67
N ALA A 22 17.02 7.56 -8.02
CA ALA A 22 16.55 7.48 -9.39
C ALA A 22 17.27 8.50 -10.30
N THR A 23 17.62 8.06 -11.50
CA THR A 23 18.11 8.90 -12.60
C THR A 23 17.02 9.08 -13.66
N PRO A 24 17.14 10.04 -14.59
CA PRO A 24 16.19 10.20 -15.70
C PRO A 24 15.93 8.91 -16.48
N GLU A 25 16.95 8.06 -16.65
CA GLU A 25 16.86 6.79 -17.39
C GLU A 25 16.04 5.74 -16.62
N THR A 26 16.09 5.75 -15.29
CA THR A 26 15.34 4.82 -14.43
C THR A 26 13.97 5.34 -14.02
N LEU A 27 13.69 6.63 -14.17
CA LEU A 27 12.49 7.28 -13.65
C LEU A 27 11.20 6.57 -14.09
N GLN A 28 11.12 6.18 -15.36
CA GLN A 28 9.94 5.49 -15.90
C GLN A 28 9.70 4.15 -15.20
N SER A 29 10.74 3.36 -14.95
CA SER A 29 10.59 2.06 -14.27
C SER A 29 10.22 2.25 -12.80
N ARG A 30 10.78 3.26 -12.12
CA ARG A 30 10.39 3.63 -10.75
C ARG A 30 8.92 4.01 -10.62
N LEU A 31 8.41 4.80 -11.57
CA LEU A 31 7.00 5.19 -11.58
C LEU A 31 6.09 3.98 -11.83
N ALA A 32 6.53 3.01 -12.64
CA ALA A 32 5.80 1.76 -12.83
C ALA A 32 5.78 0.89 -11.55
N LEU A 33 6.87 0.86 -10.77
CA LEU A 33 6.87 0.21 -9.45
C LEU A 33 5.87 0.88 -8.50
N TYR A 34 5.82 2.22 -8.50
CA TYR A 34 4.86 2.99 -7.68
C TYR A 34 3.42 2.68 -8.07
N GLU A 35 3.11 2.74 -9.38
CA GLU A 35 1.78 2.42 -9.89
C GLU A 35 1.37 0.99 -9.51
N GLY A 36 2.23 0.00 -9.75
CA GLY A 36 1.96 -1.39 -9.41
C GLY A 36 1.77 -1.64 -7.91
N LEU A 37 2.42 -0.85 -7.06
CA LEU A 37 2.31 -0.94 -5.61
C LEU A 37 1.00 -0.30 -5.09
N ARG A 38 0.63 0.87 -5.62
CA ARG A 38 -0.39 1.74 -5.01
C ARG A 38 -1.74 1.70 -5.69
N LEU A 39 -1.79 1.55 -7.02
CA LEU A 39 -3.02 1.67 -7.80
C LEU A 39 -4.09 0.68 -7.31
N ASN A 40 -3.72 -0.59 -7.17
CA ASN A 40 -4.65 -1.64 -6.78
C ASN A 40 -5.17 -1.45 -5.35
N ARG A 41 -4.29 -1.08 -4.41
CA ARG A 41 -4.68 -0.86 -3.01
C ARG A 41 -5.57 0.36 -2.86
N ALA A 42 -5.20 1.49 -3.45
CA ALA A 42 -6.01 2.71 -3.42
C ALA A 42 -7.40 2.48 -4.05
N SER A 43 -7.45 1.76 -5.17
CA SER A 43 -8.71 1.39 -5.82
C SER A 43 -9.59 0.52 -4.91
N ALA A 44 -9.02 -0.52 -4.29
CA ALA A 44 -9.75 -1.38 -3.35
C ALA A 44 -10.32 -0.58 -2.17
N ILE A 45 -9.53 0.31 -1.55
CA ILE A 45 -9.97 1.17 -0.44
C ILE A 45 -11.10 2.12 -0.86
N GLN A 46 -11.01 2.69 -2.06
CA GLN A 46 -12.06 3.54 -2.60
C GLN A 46 -13.37 2.76 -2.81
N HIS A 47 -13.30 1.55 -3.35
CA HIS A 47 -14.47 0.69 -3.49
C HIS A 47 -15.06 0.26 -2.14
N PHE A 48 -14.23 -0.09 -1.16
CA PHE A 48 -14.66 -0.38 0.21
C PHE A 48 -15.31 0.83 0.90
N SER A 49 -14.98 2.05 0.49
CA SER A 49 -15.59 3.27 1.03
C SER A 49 -16.92 3.64 0.37
N ASN A 50 -17.20 3.11 -0.83
CA ASN A 50 -18.41 3.42 -1.62
C ASN A 50 -19.56 2.44 -1.37
N ALA A 51 -19.27 1.18 -1.05
CA ALA A 51 -20.28 0.22 -0.63
C ALA A 51 -20.52 0.36 0.88
N GLY A 52 -21.78 0.36 1.30
CA GLY A 52 -22.10 0.21 2.71
C GLY A 52 -21.52 -1.11 3.25
N GLN A 53 -21.12 -1.14 4.53
CA GLN A 53 -20.58 -2.34 5.18
C GLN A 53 -21.58 -3.52 5.17
N ASP A 54 -22.83 -3.24 4.84
CA ASP A 54 -23.98 -4.12 4.68
C ASP A 54 -24.07 -4.82 3.31
N GLU A 55 -23.16 -4.53 2.36
CA GLU A 55 -23.15 -5.14 1.01
C GLU A 55 -21.83 -5.87 0.65
N PRO A 56 -21.42 -6.91 1.40
CA PRO A 56 -20.12 -7.57 1.26
C PRO A 56 -19.90 -8.25 -0.10
N GLU A 57 -20.96 -8.75 -0.74
CA GLU A 57 -20.83 -9.42 -2.05
C GLU A 57 -20.51 -8.43 -3.18
N LYS A 58 -21.10 -7.22 -3.15
CA LYS A 58 -20.76 -6.15 -4.12
C LYS A 58 -19.34 -5.64 -3.90
N ILE A 59 -18.89 -5.61 -2.66
CA ILE A 59 -17.51 -5.28 -2.29
C ILE A 59 -16.54 -6.30 -2.90
N ARG A 60 -16.84 -7.61 -2.79
CA ARG A 60 -16.00 -8.67 -3.35
C ARG A 60 -15.90 -8.60 -4.86
N GLU A 61 -17.01 -8.38 -5.55
CA GLU A 61 -17.02 -8.25 -7.00
C GLU A 61 -16.22 -7.02 -7.48
N ALA A 62 -16.38 -5.89 -6.81
CA ALA A 62 -15.68 -4.66 -7.17
C ALA A 62 -14.17 -4.72 -6.86
N ALA A 63 -13.79 -5.24 -5.70
CA ALA A 63 -12.39 -5.34 -5.27
C ALA A 63 -11.62 -6.46 -5.98
N GLY A 64 -12.30 -7.51 -6.45
CA GLY A 64 -11.69 -8.61 -7.19
C GLY A 64 -10.96 -8.20 -8.48
N LYS A 65 -11.17 -6.97 -8.97
CA LYS A 65 -10.43 -6.38 -10.10
C LYS A 65 -9.03 -5.90 -9.72
N TYR A 66 -8.80 -5.66 -8.44
CA TYR A 66 -7.58 -5.04 -7.91
C TYR A 66 -6.82 -5.95 -6.96
N MET A 67 -7.46 -7.01 -6.46
CA MET A 67 -6.82 -7.99 -5.61
C MET A 67 -7.39 -9.38 -5.85
N ASP A 68 -6.58 -10.40 -5.60
CA ASP A 68 -7.00 -11.79 -5.68
C ASP A 68 -8.19 -12.05 -4.74
N ALA A 69 -9.14 -12.88 -5.18
CA ALA A 69 -10.41 -13.10 -4.47
C ALA A 69 -10.23 -13.68 -3.05
N ASP A 70 -9.12 -14.37 -2.79
CA ASP A 70 -8.74 -14.92 -1.49
C ASP A 70 -8.19 -13.84 -0.53
N LYS A 71 -7.70 -12.72 -1.06
CA LYS A 71 -7.18 -11.57 -0.29
C LYS A 71 -8.24 -10.53 0.05
N VAL A 72 -9.44 -10.62 -0.52
CA VAL A 72 -10.53 -9.70 -0.20
C VAL A 72 -10.98 -9.93 1.25
N PRO A 73 -11.02 -8.90 2.11
CA PRO A 73 -11.50 -9.01 3.49
C PRO A 73 -12.93 -9.54 3.59
N LYS A 74 -13.20 -10.39 4.59
CA LYS A 74 -14.47 -11.13 4.74
C LYS A 74 -15.25 -10.78 6.00
N ASN A 75 -14.58 -10.23 7.01
CA ASN A 75 -15.17 -9.87 8.30
C ASN A 75 -14.62 -8.51 8.76
N PRO A 76 -15.26 -7.87 9.76
CA PRO A 76 -14.82 -6.57 10.26
C PRO A 76 -13.36 -6.52 10.69
N GLU A 77 -12.82 -7.58 11.31
CA GLU A 77 -11.40 -7.62 11.70
C GLU A 77 -10.47 -7.56 10.48
N GLU A 78 -10.75 -8.33 9.43
CA GLU A 78 -9.97 -8.33 8.19
C GLU A 78 -10.08 -6.99 7.44
N PHE A 79 -11.25 -6.36 7.45
CA PHE A 79 -11.39 -5.01 6.87
C PHE A 79 -10.56 -4.01 7.68
N PHE A 80 -10.57 -4.11 9.00
CA PHE A 80 -9.76 -3.23 9.85
C PHE A 80 -8.27 -3.41 9.56
N GLU A 81 -7.78 -4.66 9.56
CA GLU A 81 -6.38 -4.99 9.23
C GLU A 81 -6.01 -4.47 7.84
N PHE A 82 -6.86 -4.69 6.83
CA PHE A 82 -6.59 -4.21 5.48
C PHE A 82 -6.47 -2.68 5.40
N ASN A 83 -7.31 -1.94 6.13
CA ASN A 83 -7.33 -0.49 6.10
C ASN A 83 -6.19 0.15 6.93
N PHE A 84 -5.80 -0.46 8.05
CA PHE A 84 -4.93 0.20 9.05
C PHE A 84 -3.60 -0.53 9.32
N GLY A 85 -3.50 -1.82 8.97
CA GLY A 85 -2.32 -2.65 9.24
C GLY A 85 -1.27 -2.66 8.11
N TYR A 86 -1.44 -1.85 7.06
CA TYR A 86 -0.58 -1.91 5.89
C TYR A 86 0.78 -1.24 6.10
N ASP A 87 1.85 -2.01 5.87
CA ASP A 87 3.22 -1.52 5.91
C ASP A 87 3.72 -1.16 4.50
N VAL A 88 3.48 0.10 4.12
CA VAL A 88 3.90 0.63 2.82
C VAL A 88 5.43 0.69 2.68
N ILE A 89 6.18 0.79 3.79
CA ILE A 89 7.64 0.89 3.77
C ILE A 89 8.25 -0.47 3.41
N HIS A 90 7.73 -1.53 4.03
CA HIS A 90 8.12 -2.90 3.70
C HIS A 90 7.89 -3.20 2.23
N ASP A 91 6.69 -2.93 1.70
CA ASP A 91 6.38 -3.25 0.31
C ASP A 91 7.14 -2.36 -0.67
N ALA A 92 7.33 -1.07 -0.37
CA ALA A 92 8.15 -0.17 -1.20
C ALA A 92 9.60 -0.65 -1.26
N LYS A 93 10.16 -1.11 -0.13
CA LYS A 93 11.49 -1.73 -0.08
C LYS A 93 11.55 -2.96 -0.99
N LEU A 94 10.62 -3.90 -0.85
CA LEU A 94 10.60 -5.11 -1.68
C LEU A 94 10.43 -4.78 -3.16
N ALA A 95 9.62 -3.78 -3.50
CA ALA A 95 9.45 -3.31 -4.86
C ALA A 95 10.75 -2.72 -5.43
N LEU A 96 11.43 -1.85 -4.68
CA LEU A 96 12.69 -1.24 -5.09
C LEU A 96 13.81 -2.28 -5.26
N GLN A 97 13.86 -3.29 -4.38
CA GLN A 97 14.85 -4.36 -4.44
C GLN A 97 14.80 -5.19 -5.73
N LYS A 98 13.69 -5.18 -6.47
CA LYS A 98 13.59 -5.81 -7.80
C LYS A 98 14.51 -5.16 -8.83
N GLU A 99 14.77 -3.86 -8.67
CA GLU A 99 15.61 -3.07 -9.58
C GLU A 99 16.96 -2.67 -8.94
N VAL A 100 17.03 -2.56 -7.62
CA VAL A 100 18.27 -2.28 -6.86
C VAL A 100 18.48 -3.37 -5.81
N PRO A 101 19.05 -4.51 -6.20
CA PRO A 101 19.29 -5.60 -5.27
C PRO A 101 20.12 -5.15 -4.05
N GLY A 102 19.66 -5.51 -2.86
CA GLY A 102 20.32 -5.13 -1.60
C GLY A 102 20.05 -3.71 -1.13
N TRP A 103 19.16 -2.95 -1.81
CA TRP A 103 18.71 -1.67 -1.26
C TRP A 103 18.02 -1.86 0.09
N GLU A 104 18.32 -0.96 1.02
CA GLU A 104 17.77 -0.94 2.36
C GLU A 104 17.24 0.47 2.67
N VAL A 105 16.21 0.55 3.51
CA VAL A 105 15.71 1.84 4.02
C VAL A 105 16.86 2.51 4.78
N PRO A 106 17.15 3.81 4.55
CA PRO A 106 18.23 4.49 5.25
C PRO A 106 18.09 4.35 6.78
N GLY A 107 19.18 4.03 7.47
CA GLY A 107 19.13 3.79 8.92
C GLY A 107 18.69 4.99 9.76
N ASN A 108 18.75 6.20 9.20
CA ASN A 108 18.28 7.45 9.80
C ASN A 108 16.89 7.87 9.31
N PHE A 109 16.18 7.00 8.58
CA PHE A 109 14.84 7.28 8.08
C PHE A 109 13.82 7.39 9.21
N PHE A 110 13.91 6.50 10.20
CA PHE A 110 13.11 6.58 11.41
C PHE A 110 13.93 7.24 12.54
N GLU A 111 13.26 8.04 13.36
CA GLU A 111 13.88 8.61 14.57
C GLU A 111 14.23 7.52 15.60
N SER A 112 13.50 6.41 15.60
CA SER A 112 13.73 5.22 16.42
C SER A 112 13.23 3.96 15.69
N GLU A 113 13.70 2.78 16.10
CA GLU A 113 13.24 1.51 15.51
C GLU A 113 11.71 1.37 15.65
N PRO A 114 10.96 1.28 14.54
CA PRO A 114 9.52 1.18 14.59
C PRO A 114 9.11 -0.20 15.08
N GLY A 115 8.29 -0.25 16.13
CA GLY A 115 7.63 -1.48 16.54
C GLY A 115 6.56 -1.90 15.53
N ARG A 116 6.18 -3.18 15.52
CA ARG A 116 4.97 -3.61 14.82
C ARG A 116 3.80 -2.83 15.40
N GLY A 117 3.03 -2.14 14.57
CA GLY A 117 1.81 -1.47 15.01
C GLY A 117 0.88 -2.49 15.65
N THR A 118 0.79 -2.49 16.97
CA THR A 118 -0.18 -3.31 17.71
C THR A 118 -1.35 -2.40 18.06
N TYR A 119 -2.47 -2.58 17.38
CA TYR A 119 -3.75 -2.04 17.83
C TYR A 119 -4.49 -3.13 18.65
N PRO A 120 -5.21 -2.74 19.72
CA PRO A 120 -6.00 -3.66 20.54
C PRO A 120 -7.14 -4.34 19.78
#